data_AF-A0A9D4HCQ5-F1
#
_entry.id   AF-A0A9D4HCQ5-F1
#
_cell.length_a   1.000
_cell.length_b   1.000
_cell.length_c   1.000
_cell.angle_alpha   90.00
_cell.angle_beta   90.00
_cell.angle_gamma   90.00
#
_symmetry.space_group_name_H-M   'P 1'
#
loop_
_entity.id
_entity.type
_entity.pdbx_description
1 polymer ?
#
loop_
_entity_poly.entity_id
_entity_poly.type
_entity_poly.pdbx_seq_one_letter_code
_entity_poly.pdbx_strand_id
1 'polypeptide(L)' 'MEVDIGSAVTLMSNTEFRKLFGQIKMRRPQAILKTYSGEVLEQEGTVMVSVSYNGQHKHLQLCAVKGDGPS' A
#
# COMPACT_ATOMS: atom_id res chain seq x y z
N MET A 1 1.87 3.78 11.70
CA MET A 1 2.45 2.76 10.80
C MET A 1 2.75 1.54 11.64
N GLU A 2 2.20 0.40 11.27
CA GLU A 2 2.47 -0.88 11.91
C GLU A 2 3.56 -1.62 11.11
N VAL A 3 4.39 -2.39 11.81
CA VAL A 3 5.43 -3.22 11.18
C VAL A 3 4.88 -4.64 11.08
N ASP A 4 4.63 -5.09 9.86
CA ASP A 4 4.17 -6.45 9.57
C ASP A 4 5.23 -7.18 8.74
N ILE A 5 5.76 -8.28 9.29
CA ILE A 5 6.71 -9.17 8.62
C ILE A 5 6.02 -10.26 7.79
N GLY A 6 4.71 -10.46 7.98
CA GLY A 6 3.89 -11.42 7.27
C GLY A 6 3.41 -10.93 5.90
N SER A 7 3.46 -9.62 5.65
CA SER A 7 3.08 -9.06 4.35
C SER A 7 4.28 -8.92 3.41
N ALA A 8 4.09 -9.36 2.15
CA ALA A 8 5.08 -9.20 1.09
C ALA A 8 5.12 -7.77 0.50
N VAL A 9 4.11 -6.94 0.79
CA VAL A 9 3.94 -5.59 0.23
C VAL A 9 3.53 -4.59 1.30
N THR A 10 3.85 -3.31 1.09
CA THR A 10 3.34 -2.24 1.95
C THR A 10 1.93 -1.84 1.52
N LEU A 11 1.00 -1.86 2.47
CA LEU A 11 -0.42 -1.57 2.24
C LEU A 11 -0.85 -0.29 2.96
N MET A 12 -1.82 0.41 2.38
CA MET A 12 -2.50 1.55 2.96
C MET A 12 -3.94 1.59 2.46
N SER A 13 -4.88 2.02 3.30
CA SER A 13 -6.25 2.25 2.85
C SER A 13 -6.31 3.37 1.81
N ASN A 14 -7.19 3.27 0.82
CA ASN A 14 -7.40 4.32 -0.16
C ASN A 14 -7.85 5.62 0.51
N THR A 15 -8.59 5.54 1.63
CA THR A 15 -8.99 6.69 2.43
C THR A 15 -7.78 7.47 2.95
N GLU A 16 -6.82 6.79 3.57
CA GLU A 16 -5.58 7.43 4.05
C GLU A 16 -4.69 7.89 2.90
N PHE A 17 -4.60 7.09 1.82
CA PHE A 17 -3.88 7.46 0.63
C PHE A 17 -4.39 8.77 0.03
N ARG A 18 -5.71 8.96 -0.08
CA ARG A 18 -6.29 10.18 -0.63
C ARG A 18 -6.08 11.40 0.26
N LYS A 19 -6.08 11.24 1.58
CA LYS A 19 -5.76 12.33 2.52
C LYS A 19 -4.31 12.82 2.35
N LEU A 20 -3.36 11.89 2.22
CA LEU A 20 -1.93 12.21 2.17
C LEU A 20 -1.42 12.53 0.75
N PHE A 21 -1.94 11.84 -0.26
CA PHE A 21 -1.41 11.80 -1.63
C PHE A 21 -2.50 12.00 -2.70
N GLY A 22 -3.66 12.57 -2.37
CA GLY A 22 -4.84 12.59 -3.25
C GLY A 22 -4.63 13.18 -4.66
N GLN A 23 -3.61 14.01 -4.83
CA GLN A 23 -3.22 14.65 -6.08
C GLN A 23 -2.38 13.72 -7.00
N ILE A 24 -1.79 12.66 -6.43
CA ILE A 24 -0.92 11.73 -7.14
C ILE A 24 -1.78 10.68 -7.85
N LYS A 25 -1.53 10.52 -9.15
CA LYS A 25 -2.17 9.46 -9.94
C LYS A 25 -1.51 8.11 -9.61
N MET A 26 -2.34 7.15 -9.21
CA MET A 26 -1.90 5.76 -9.02
C MET A 26 -1.74 5.04 -10.36
N ARG A 27 -0.83 4.07 -10.38
CA ARG A 27 -0.70 3.11 -11.50
C ARG A 27 -1.67 1.96 -11.30
N ARG A 28 -2.12 1.35 -12.41
CA ARG A 28 -2.92 0.12 -12.35
C ARG A 28 -2.14 -0.98 -11.62
N PRO A 29 -2.79 -1.73 -10.71
CA PRO A 29 -2.17 -2.89 -10.06
C PRO A 29 -1.73 -3.92 -11.11
N GLN A 30 -0.53 -4.49 -10.93
CA GLN A 30 0.00 -5.55 -11.80
C GLN A 30 -0.17 -6.96 -11.20
N ALA A 31 -0.59 -7.05 -9.94
CA ALA A 31 -0.79 -8.30 -9.22
C ALA A 31 -2.11 -8.24 -8.43
N ILE A 32 -2.69 -9.41 -8.15
CA ILE A 32 -3.83 -9.55 -7.23
C ILE A 32 -3.28 -9.85 -5.84
N LEU A 33 -3.71 -9.09 -4.85
CA LEU A 33 -3.34 -9.35 -3.45
C LEU A 33 -4.36 -10.27 -2.81
N LYS A 34 -3.86 -11.22 -2.03
CA LYS A 34 -4.66 -12.12 -1.21
C LYS A 34 -4.10 -12.20 0.20
N THR A 35 -4.97 -12.31 1.18
CA THR A 35 -4.60 -12.66 2.55
C THR A 35 -4.18 -14.14 2.62
N TYR A 36 -3.60 -14.56 3.75
CA TYR A 36 -3.27 -15.97 3.98
C TYR A 36 -4.50 -16.88 4.04
N SER A 37 -5.68 -16.35 4.40
CA SER A 37 -6.95 -17.08 4.33
C SER A 37 -7.51 -17.19 2.91
N GLY A 38 -6.88 -16.54 1.93
CA GLY A 38 -7.27 -16.56 0.52
C GLY A 38 -8.25 -15.46 0.11
N GLU A 39 -8.62 -14.57 1.03
CA GLU A 39 -9.47 -13.41 0.74
C GLU A 39 -8.75 -12.45 -0.22
N VAL A 40 -9.47 -11.96 -1.22
CA VAL A 40 -8.92 -11.02 -2.21
C VAL A 40 -8.99 -9.60 -1.67
N LEU A 41 -7.85 -8.91 -1.64
CA LEU A 41 -7.79 -7.49 -1.32
C LEU A 41 -7.95 -6.67 -2.61
N GLU A 42 -9.06 -5.93 -2.69
CA GLU A 42 -9.31 -5.00 -3.81
C GLU A 42 -8.30 -3.85 -3.79
N GLN A 43 -7.36 -3.86 -4.73
CA GLN A 43 -6.41 -2.75 -4.91
C GLN A 43 -6.98 -1.67 -5.83
N GLU A 44 -6.92 -0.44 -5.35
CA GLU A 44 -7.26 0.76 -6.12
C GLU A 44 -6.09 1.20 -7.01
N GLY A 45 -4.86 0.91 -6.57
CA GLY A 45 -3.68 1.22 -7.35
C GLY A 45 -2.38 1.09 -6.57
N THR A 46 -1.28 1.30 -7.28
CA THR A 46 0.07 1.28 -6.71
C THR A 46 0.81 2.58 -7.01
N VAL A 47 1.67 3.01 -6.10
CA VAL A 47 2.56 4.17 -6.28
C VAL A 47 3.95 3.87 -5.73
N MET A 48 4.98 4.50 -6.29
CA MET A 48 6.32 4.50 -5.70
C MET A 48 6.45 5.71 -4.78
N VAL A 49 6.82 5.50 -3.52
CA VAL A 49 7.02 6.55 -2.52
C VAL A 49 8.47 6.57 -2.04
N SER A 50 8.97 7.77 -1.77
CA SER A 50 10.25 7.97 -1.10
C SER A 50 10.05 7.86 0.40
N VAL A 51 10.72 6.91 1.03
CA VAL A 51 10.68 6.68 2.47
C VAL A 51 12.02 7.04 3.07
N SER A 52 11.99 7.88 4.10
CA SER A 52 13.18 8.30 4.85
C SER A 52 13.02 7.92 6.31
N TYR A 53 13.91 7.10 6.86
CA TYR A 53 13.86 6.66 8.26
C TYR A 53 15.27 6.35 8.78
N ASN A 54 15.65 6.92 9.93
CA ASN A 54 16.96 6.73 10.57
C ASN A 54 18.16 6.85 9.59
N GLY A 55 18.14 7.88 8.74
CA GLY A 55 19.18 8.14 7.74
C GLY A 55 19.16 7.22 6.51
N GLN A 56 18.22 6.27 6.44
CA GLN A 56 18.01 5.45 5.26
C GLN A 56 17.00 6.13 4.34
N HIS A 57 17.29 6.09 3.05
CA HIS A 57 16.41 6.60 2.00
C HIS A 57 16.16 5.49 0.97
N LYS A 58 14.89 5.15 0.75
CA LYS A 58 14.48 4.08 -0.17
C LYS A 58 13.26 4.52 -0.98
N HIS A 59 13.19 4.03 -2.22
CA HIS A 59 11.98 4.12 -3.03
C HIS A 59 11.26 2.79 -2.96
N LEU A 60 10.10 2.77 -2.33
CA LEU A 60 9.33 1.57 -2.06
C LEU A 60 7.95 1.65 -2.70
N GLN A 61 7.40 0.51 -3.07
CA GLN A 61 6.04 0.41 -3.59
C GLN A 61 5.04 0.48 -2.45
N LEU A 62 4.02 1.32 -2.60
CA LEU A 62 2.86 1.39 -1.73
C LEU A 62 1.61 0.96 -2.53
N CYS A 63 0.88 -0.01 -1.99
CA CYS A 63 -0.37 -0.49 -2.56
C CYS A 63 -1.55 0.14 -1.79
N ALA A 64 -2.39 0.90 -2.49
CA ALA A 64 -3.62 1.42 -1.94
C ALA A 64 -4.73 0.40 -2.13
N VAL A 65 -5.35 -0.05 -1.03
CA VAL A 65 -6.45 -1.00 -1.02
C VAL A 65 -7.75 -0.34 -0.57
N LYS A 66 -8.88 -0.86 -1.05
CA LYS A 66 -10.21 -0.39 -0.66
C LYS A 66 -10.52 -0.81 0.79
N GLY A 67 -11.38 -0.05 1.47
CA GLY A 67 -11.72 -0.27 2.88
C GLY A 67 -10.69 0.31 3.85
N ASP A 68 -10.71 -0.13 5.11
CA ASP A 68 -9.83 0.38 6.17
C ASP A 68 -8.43 -0.27 6.18
N GLY A 69 -8.14 -1.12 5.18
CA GLY A 69 -6.90 -1.91 5.11
C GLY A 69 -7.15 -3.37 5.49
N PRO A 70 -6.15 -4.25 5.36
CA PRO A 70 -6.24 -5.61 5.89
C PRO A 70 -6.44 -5.56 7.41
N SER A 71 -7.40 -6.35 7.90
CA SER A 71 -7.63 -6.60 9.34
C SER A 71 -6.77 -7.76 9.83
#